data_AF-Q9PG00-F1
#
_entry.id   AF-Q9PG00-F1
#
_cell.length_a   1.000
_cell.length_b   1.000
_cell.length_c   1.000
_cell.angle_alpha   90.00
_cell.angle_beta   90.00
_cell.angle_gamma   90.00
#
_symmetry.space_group_name_H-M   'P 1'
#
loop_
_entity.id
_entity.type
_entity.pdbx_description
1 polymer ?
#
loop_
_entity_poly.entity_id
_entity_poly.type
_entity_poly.pdbx_seq_one_letter_code
_entity_poly.pdbx_strand_id
1 'polypeptide(L)'
;MTRPVITLLDGGKGRTHGGGGGHGGVPGSDDWTQQLTRTRDGHVEGTMHNLITIIENDERLQGLFWLNDSSNQVVMARPAPWHGSTRDEFVDADSSELAAWLQHPERYGMKCSDDNVLKAVIAVARRHRRHPIRDYLTGVQWDGTPRVETMLIDMFGASDSTYARQASLCFMVGAVARVLWVDRNNPSIGAKVDFMLVLEGPQGKHKSTSLSELFGTYWFVETAESPTGKDFYQVIQGCWGVEIGEMDSFGKADVTAVKVAITRRTDKFRAPYERLPSSYRRECVFVGTTNDREYLKDATGGRRFLPVRADGNVDVSRIVAERDQLWAEAVQLFLDRFPYWVLPDDAPAEQAARYIGDSWEARVERFLAGQFRKAGDGREIAPQRLKFTAGRVLWTTTDELLEFAIGMDPARHDTSAQMRVAKIMKRLGRDPVQGDGCVEDTWDHLRKRWPDTKTREQRWVREGACINEGAPVSKPLDDNGRDDAPDF
;
A
#
# COMPACT_ATOMS: atom_id res chain seq x y z
N MET A 1 -15.57 6.70 34.40
CA MET A 1 -16.38 6.28 33.24
C MET A 1 -15.74 5.01 32.69
N THR A 2 -16.52 3.94 32.64
CA THR A 2 -16.11 2.55 32.38
C THR A 2 -15.61 2.35 30.96
N ARG A 3 -14.41 1.76 30.82
CA ARG A 3 -13.77 1.37 29.56
C ARG A 3 -14.63 0.35 28.78
N PRO A 4 -14.75 0.45 27.44
CA PRO A 4 -15.40 -0.60 26.67
C PRO A 4 -14.46 -1.82 26.57
N VAL A 5 -14.93 -2.95 27.07
CA VAL A 5 -14.30 -4.26 26.85
C VAL A 5 -14.70 -4.72 25.44
N ILE A 6 -13.71 -4.93 24.56
CA ILE A 6 -13.94 -5.50 23.23
C ILE A 6 -14.12 -7.00 23.41
N THR A 7 -15.33 -7.49 23.17
CA THR A 7 -15.66 -8.91 23.16
C THR A 7 -15.25 -9.50 21.81
N LEU A 8 -14.25 -10.38 21.82
CA LEU A 8 -13.93 -11.29 20.70
C LEU A 8 -15.12 -12.23 20.48
N LEU A 9 -15.82 -12.08 19.37
CA LEU A 9 -16.80 -13.06 18.89
C LEU A 9 -16.04 -14.19 18.18
N ASP A 10 -15.47 -15.10 18.98
CA ASP A 10 -15.01 -16.39 18.48
C ASP A 10 -16.18 -17.38 18.55
N GLY A 11 -16.65 -17.82 17.39
CA GLY A 11 -17.87 -18.61 17.20
C GLY A 11 -17.75 -20.08 17.59
N GLY A 12 -17.13 -20.39 18.74
CA GLY A 12 -16.96 -21.76 19.25
C GLY A 12 -17.66 -21.99 20.57
N LYS A 13 -18.91 -22.48 20.56
CA LYS A 13 -19.62 -22.92 21.76
C LYS A 13 -18.95 -24.18 22.35
N GLY A 14 -18.07 -24.00 23.34
CA GLY A 14 -17.64 -25.05 24.26
C GLY A 14 -18.24 -24.80 25.65
N ARG A 15 -19.21 -25.63 26.05
CA ARG A 15 -19.79 -25.62 27.41
C ARG A 15 -18.70 -25.99 28.42
N THR A 16 -18.43 -25.12 29.39
CA THR A 16 -17.71 -25.46 30.61
C THR A 16 -18.70 -25.91 31.68
N HIS A 17 -18.45 -27.08 32.27
CA HIS A 17 -19.08 -27.51 33.53
C HIS A 17 -18.04 -27.41 34.63
N GLY A 18 -18.37 -26.64 35.66
CA GLY A 18 -17.63 -26.61 36.91
C GLY A 18 -18.03 -27.76 37.82
N GLY A 19 -17.08 -28.23 38.63
CA GLY A 19 -17.30 -29.17 39.72
C GLY A 19 -15.98 -29.42 40.45
N GLY A 20 -15.83 -28.82 41.63
CA GLY A 20 -14.66 -28.99 42.49
C GLY A 20 -14.79 -30.15 43.48
N GLY A 21 -13.62 -30.63 43.92
CA GLY A 21 -13.37 -31.16 45.27
C GLY A 21 -13.63 -32.65 45.51
N GLY A 22 -12.56 -33.44 45.58
CA GLY A 22 -12.57 -34.78 46.16
C GLY A 22 -11.25 -35.53 46.00
N HIS A 23 -10.44 -35.60 47.06
CA HIS A 23 -9.26 -36.46 47.15
C HIS A 23 -9.61 -37.94 46.98
N GLY A 24 -8.92 -38.64 46.07
CA GLY A 24 -8.90 -40.11 46.06
C GLY A 24 -8.64 -40.72 44.68
N GLY A 25 -7.39 -41.18 44.45
CA GLY A 25 -7.01 -42.06 43.34
C GLY A 25 -6.66 -41.33 42.04
N VAL A 26 -5.49 -41.63 41.47
CA VAL A 26 -5.11 -41.27 40.10
C VAL A 26 -6.00 -42.04 39.12
N PRO A 27 -6.85 -41.39 38.30
CA PRO A 27 -7.42 -42.00 37.10
C PRO A 27 -6.52 -41.63 35.91
N GLY A 28 -6.17 -42.63 35.10
CA GLY A 28 -5.07 -42.55 34.13
C GLY A 28 -5.11 -41.33 33.21
N SER A 29 -3.92 -40.81 32.88
CA SER A 29 -3.73 -40.03 31.66
C SER A 29 -4.30 -40.86 30.52
N ASP A 30 -5.32 -40.34 29.83
CA ASP A 30 -5.80 -40.93 28.59
C ASP A 30 -4.61 -41.05 27.64
N ASP A 31 -4.06 -42.25 27.51
CA ASP A 31 -2.95 -42.55 26.60
C ASP A 31 -3.49 -42.35 25.18
N TRP A 32 -3.19 -41.18 24.61
CA TRP A 32 -3.67 -40.77 23.30
C TRP A 32 -3.33 -41.80 22.22
N THR A 33 -2.30 -42.64 22.43
CA THR A 33 -1.92 -43.70 21.49
C THR A 33 -2.98 -44.80 21.36
N GLN A 34 -3.91 -44.90 22.32
CA GLN A 34 -5.09 -45.79 22.24
C GLN A 34 -6.12 -45.29 21.23
N GLN A 35 -6.07 -44.01 20.84
CA GLN A 35 -6.96 -43.42 19.84
C GLN A 35 -6.48 -43.66 18.40
N LEU A 36 -5.31 -44.29 18.22
CA LEU A 36 -4.74 -44.59 16.92
C LEU A 36 -5.43 -45.80 16.28
N THR A 37 -5.88 -45.62 15.04
CA THR A 37 -6.38 -46.71 14.21
C THR A 37 -5.25 -47.67 13.86
N ARG A 38 -5.50 -48.98 14.01
CA ARG A 38 -4.52 -50.03 13.76
C ARG A 38 -5.07 -51.04 12.75
N THR A 39 -4.17 -51.64 11.98
CA THR A 39 -4.49 -52.78 11.13
C THR A 39 -4.89 -53.99 11.99
N ARG A 40 -5.41 -55.03 11.35
CA ARG A 40 -5.69 -56.32 12.01
C ARG A 40 -4.46 -56.94 12.67
N ASP A 41 -3.26 -56.65 12.14
CA ASP A 41 -1.98 -57.13 12.65
C ASP A 41 -1.40 -56.22 13.75
N GLY A 42 -2.12 -55.17 14.16
CA GLY A 42 -1.75 -54.26 15.25
C GLY A 42 -0.86 -53.07 14.85
N HIS A 43 -0.49 -52.96 13.58
CA HIS A 43 0.33 -51.85 13.07
C HIS A 43 -0.47 -50.55 12.99
N VAL A 44 0.16 -49.42 13.31
CA VAL A 44 -0.45 -48.09 13.19
C VAL A 44 -0.67 -47.76 11.71
N GLU A 45 -1.89 -47.35 11.35
CA GLU A 45 -2.23 -47.00 9.97
C GLU A 45 -1.85 -45.54 9.64
N GLY A 46 -1.36 -45.27 8.43
CA GLY A 46 -1.07 -43.91 7.96
C GLY A 46 -2.28 -43.10 7.55
N THR A 47 -3.36 -43.16 8.34
CA THR A 47 -4.58 -42.38 8.08
C THR A 47 -4.39 -40.91 8.47
N MET A 48 -5.19 -40.02 7.86
CA MET A 48 -5.21 -38.59 8.24
C MET A 48 -5.49 -38.40 9.74
N HIS A 49 -6.39 -39.20 10.30
CA HIS A 49 -6.72 -39.19 11.74
C HIS A 49 -5.48 -39.48 12.60
N ASN A 50 -4.76 -40.56 12.31
CA ASN A 50 -3.57 -40.93 13.07
C ASN A 50 -2.46 -39.90 12.93
N LEU A 51 -2.22 -39.38 11.71
CA LEU A 51 -1.21 -38.36 11.47
C LEU A 51 -1.47 -37.11 12.31
N ILE A 52 -2.70 -36.58 12.28
CA ILE A 52 -3.10 -35.42 13.08
C ILE A 52 -2.95 -35.73 14.58
N THR A 53 -3.44 -36.88 15.01
CA THR A 53 -3.37 -37.29 16.43
C THR A 53 -1.92 -37.37 16.91
N ILE A 54 -1.02 -37.96 16.12
CA ILE A 54 0.42 -38.03 16.44
C ILE A 54 1.04 -36.64 16.50
N ILE A 55 0.80 -35.79 15.49
CA ILE A 55 1.38 -34.44 15.44
C ILE A 55 0.92 -33.58 16.64
N GLU A 56 -0.32 -33.71 17.09
CA GLU A 56 -0.87 -32.92 18.20
C GLU A 56 -0.45 -33.42 19.59
N ASN A 57 0.00 -34.67 19.72
CA ASN A 57 0.21 -35.30 21.04
C ASN A 57 1.59 -35.94 21.27
N ASP A 58 2.37 -36.27 20.24
CA ASP A 58 3.77 -36.71 20.44
C ASP A 58 4.59 -35.53 20.97
N GLU A 59 5.25 -35.70 22.11
CA GLU A 59 6.00 -34.63 22.80
C GLU A 59 7.04 -33.94 21.91
N ARG A 60 7.57 -34.63 20.89
CA ARG A 60 8.57 -34.09 19.97
C ARG A 60 7.93 -33.21 18.91
N LEU A 61 6.67 -33.48 18.53
CA LEU A 61 5.92 -32.79 17.48
C LEU A 61 4.88 -31.81 18.00
N GLN A 62 4.40 -31.97 19.23
CA GLN A 62 3.33 -31.16 19.80
C GLN A 62 3.73 -29.68 19.81
N GLY A 63 2.87 -28.85 19.21
CA GLY A 63 3.11 -27.41 19.08
C GLY A 63 4.27 -27.04 18.16
N LEU A 64 4.78 -27.98 17.34
CA LEU A 64 5.82 -27.69 16.35
C LEU A 64 5.28 -26.85 15.20
N PHE A 65 4.10 -27.17 14.66
CA PHE A 65 3.57 -26.50 13.47
C PHE A 65 2.50 -25.47 13.81
N TRP A 66 2.60 -24.30 13.18
CA TRP A 66 1.59 -23.25 13.24
C TRP A 66 1.48 -22.56 11.88
N LEU A 67 0.31 -21.98 11.58
CA LEU A 67 0.10 -21.23 10.35
C LEU A 67 0.35 -19.75 10.60
N ASN A 68 1.26 -19.16 9.83
CA ASN A 68 1.43 -17.72 9.78
C ASN A 68 0.33 -17.08 8.93
N ASP A 69 -0.60 -16.37 9.56
CA ASP A 69 -1.73 -15.74 8.87
C ASP A 69 -1.31 -14.60 7.93
N SER A 70 -0.15 -13.95 8.15
CA SER A 70 0.31 -12.87 7.26
C SER A 70 0.92 -13.41 5.96
N SER A 71 1.70 -14.50 6.02
CA SER A 71 2.36 -15.10 4.85
C SER A 71 1.64 -16.32 4.25
N ASN A 72 0.66 -16.89 4.98
CA ASN A 72 -0.01 -18.15 4.66
C ASN A 72 0.94 -19.36 4.56
N GLN A 73 2.09 -19.31 5.23
CA GLN A 73 3.05 -20.40 5.30
C GLN A 73 2.93 -21.17 6.62
N VAL A 74 3.23 -22.46 6.56
CA VAL A 74 3.40 -23.27 7.77
C VAL A 74 4.80 -23.02 8.32
N VAL A 75 4.86 -22.73 9.61
CA VAL A 75 6.10 -22.44 10.32
C VAL A 75 6.32 -23.47 11.43
N MET A 76 7.58 -23.86 11.60
CA MET A 76 8.08 -24.70 12.67
C MET A 76 8.53 -23.81 13.84
N ALA A 77 7.94 -24.00 15.02
CA ALA A 77 8.22 -23.20 16.21
C ALA A 77 9.60 -23.49 16.83
N ARG A 78 10.27 -24.57 16.41
CA ARG A 78 11.57 -25.02 16.87
C ARG A 78 12.16 -26.00 15.85
N PRO A 79 13.48 -26.32 15.92
CA PRO A 79 14.06 -27.36 15.09
C PRO A 79 13.31 -28.69 15.27
N ALA A 80 12.97 -29.30 14.14
CA ALA A 80 12.23 -30.55 14.08
C ALA A 80 13.15 -31.75 14.39
N PRO A 81 12.60 -32.93 14.76
CA PRO A 81 13.41 -34.10 15.14
C PRO A 81 14.16 -34.79 13.98
N TRP A 82 14.02 -34.31 12.74
CA TRP A 82 14.77 -34.77 11.57
C TRP A 82 15.88 -33.78 11.18
N HIS A 83 16.79 -34.23 10.31
CA HIS A 83 17.93 -33.43 9.87
C HIS A 83 17.53 -32.29 8.93
N GLY A 84 18.30 -31.19 8.94
CA GLY A 84 18.08 -30.06 8.03
C GLY A 84 16.96 -29.09 8.44
N SER A 85 16.41 -29.23 9.64
CA SER A 85 15.30 -28.43 10.18
C SER A 85 15.73 -27.09 10.82
N THR A 86 16.78 -26.46 10.29
CA THR A 86 17.33 -25.20 10.85
C THR A 86 16.60 -23.95 10.39
N ARG A 87 15.70 -24.07 9.40
CA ARG A 87 14.81 -23.00 8.94
C ARG A 87 13.50 -23.02 9.71
N ASP A 88 12.82 -21.88 9.72
CA ASP A 88 11.51 -21.76 10.34
C ASP A 88 10.40 -22.28 9.40
N GLU A 89 10.53 -22.11 8.08
CA GLU A 89 9.50 -22.53 7.14
C GLU A 89 9.45 -24.04 6.96
N PHE A 90 8.25 -24.62 7.02
CA PHE A 90 8.01 -26.00 6.61
C PHE A 90 7.88 -26.08 5.08
N VAL A 91 8.76 -26.83 4.43
CA VAL A 91 8.73 -26.99 2.96
C VAL A 91 8.57 -28.47 2.56
N ASP A 92 8.46 -28.73 1.26
CA ASP A 92 8.22 -30.07 0.72
C ASP A 92 9.22 -31.12 1.23
N ALA A 93 10.51 -30.77 1.34
CA ALA A 93 11.52 -31.66 1.89
C ALA A 93 11.23 -32.08 3.34
N ASP A 94 10.69 -31.18 4.17
CA ASP A 94 10.32 -31.49 5.56
C ASP A 94 9.13 -32.47 5.62
N SER A 95 8.24 -32.46 4.63
CA SER A 95 7.16 -33.44 4.53
C SER A 95 7.67 -34.85 4.25
N SER A 96 8.69 -34.98 3.40
CA SER A 96 9.36 -36.25 3.12
C SER A 96 10.13 -36.77 4.34
N GLU A 97 10.85 -35.88 5.05
CA GLU A 97 11.59 -36.23 6.27
C GLU A 97 10.65 -36.64 7.41
N LEU A 98 9.55 -35.92 7.63
CA LEU A 98 8.54 -36.31 8.61
C LEU A 98 7.89 -37.65 8.24
N ALA A 99 7.61 -37.90 6.96
CA ALA A 99 7.10 -39.19 6.51
C ALA A 99 8.11 -40.32 6.81
N ALA A 100 9.39 -40.14 6.52
CA ALA A 100 10.44 -41.11 6.86
C ALA A 100 10.56 -41.33 8.37
N TRP A 101 10.49 -40.26 9.16
CA TRP A 101 10.52 -40.30 10.62
C TRP A 101 9.35 -41.11 11.20
N LEU A 102 8.14 -40.94 10.67
CA LEU A 102 6.93 -41.69 11.06
C LEU A 102 6.99 -43.16 10.64
N GLN A 103 7.58 -43.45 9.48
CA GLN A 103 7.76 -44.80 8.95
C GLN A 103 8.81 -45.62 9.72
N HIS A 104 9.72 -44.95 10.45
CA HIS A 104 10.80 -45.63 11.16
C HIS A 104 10.25 -46.68 12.16
N PRO A 105 10.76 -47.93 12.18
CA PRO A 105 10.24 -49.00 13.04
C PRO A 105 10.30 -48.70 14.54
N GLU A 106 11.32 -47.97 14.99
CA GLU A 106 11.47 -47.54 16.40
C GLU A 106 10.60 -46.32 16.77
N ARG A 107 9.78 -45.84 15.84
CA ARG A 107 8.80 -44.76 16.06
C ARG A 107 7.40 -45.34 15.97
N TYR A 108 6.75 -45.18 14.82
CA TYR A 108 5.38 -45.68 14.62
C TYR A 108 5.31 -46.85 13.63
N GLY A 109 6.38 -47.13 12.86
CA GLY A 109 6.35 -48.13 11.80
C GLY A 109 5.20 -47.90 10.80
N MET A 110 4.75 -46.65 10.67
CA MET A 110 3.49 -46.30 10.05
C MET A 110 3.69 -46.02 8.56
N LYS A 111 3.01 -46.76 7.70
CA LYS A 111 3.05 -46.53 6.25
C LYS A 111 2.22 -45.30 5.89
N CYS A 112 2.86 -44.20 5.50
CA CYS A 112 2.21 -42.95 5.07
C CYS A 112 2.98 -42.30 3.91
N SER A 113 2.27 -41.64 2.98
CA SER A 113 2.90 -40.79 1.95
C SER A 113 3.21 -39.40 2.48
N ASP A 114 4.22 -38.77 1.89
CA ASP A 114 4.58 -37.35 2.09
C ASP A 114 3.41 -36.40 1.82
N ASP A 115 2.63 -36.60 0.75
CA ASP A 115 1.43 -35.79 0.47
C ASP A 115 0.37 -35.88 1.58
N ASN A 116 0.19 -37.06 2.20
CA ASN A 116 -0.75 -37.22 3.30
C ASN A 116 -0.22 -36.55 4.58
N VAL A 117 1.09 -36.64 4.82
CA VAL A 117 1.78 -35.94 5.92
C VAL A 117 1.67 -34.43 5.77
N LEU A 118 1.95 -33.88 4.57
CA LEU A 118 1.82 -32.46 4.27
C LEU A 118 0.40 -31.96 4.57
N LYS A 119 -0.63 -32.69 4.11
CA LYS A 119 -2.04 -32.36 4.40
C LYS A 119 -2.35 -32.38 5.90
N ALA A 120 -1.82 -33.35 6.65
CA ALA A 120 -1.99 -33.41 8.09
C ALA A 120 -1.31 -32.24 8.81
N VAL A 121 -0.08 -31.91 8.42
CA VAL A 121 0.67 -30.75 8.94
C VAL A 121 -0.10 -29.46 8.69
N ILE A 122 -0.60 -29.23 7.47
CA ILE A 122 -1.42 -28.05 7.14
C ILE A 122 -2.71 -28.03 7.98
N ALA A 123 -3.35 -29.19 8.18
CA ALA A 123 -4.56 -29.28 8.99
C ALA A 123 -4.32 -28.90 10.46
N VAL A 124 -3.20 -29.35 11.04
CA VAL A 124 -2.79 -28.98 12.41
C VAL A 124 -2.36 -27.52 12.49
N ALA A 125 -1.51 -27.06 11.56
CA ALA A 125 -1.06 -25.67 11.52
C ALA A 125 -2.24 -24.68 11.46
N ARG A 126 -3.30 -25.01 10.70
CA ARG A 126 -4.54 -24.20 10.62
C ARG A 126 -5.32 -24.13 11.93
N ARG A 127 -5.14 -25.07 12.87
CA ARG A 127 -5.71 -25.02 14.22
C ARG A 127 -4.91 -24.11 15.15
N HIS A 128 -3.65 -23.87 14.81
CA HIS A 128 -2.72 -23.03 15.55
C HIS A 128 -2.29 -21.84 14.69
N ARG A 129 -3.22 -20.93 14.39
CA ARG A 129 -2.93 -19.71 13.64
C ARG A 129 -2.28 -18.67 14.53
N ARG A 130 -1.30 -17.95 13.98
CA ARG A 130 -0.69 -16.77 14.61
C ARG A 130 -0.47 -15.71 13.57
N HIS A 131 -0.47 -14.45 13.99
CA HIS A 131 -0.19 -13.33 13.12
C HIS A 131 0.95 -12.52 13.73
N PRO A 132 2.21 -12.79 13.37
CA PRO A 132 3.39 -12.25 14.06
C PRO A 132 3.39 -10.73 14.20
N ILE A 133 3.01 -10.00 13.15
CA ILE A 133 2.95 -8.53 13.18
C ILE A 133 1.86 -8.04 14.14
N ARG A 134 0.67 -8.66 14.15
CA ARG A 134 -0.41 -8.32 15.08
C ARG A 134 -0.05 -8.67 16.51
N ASP A 135 0.57 -9.82 16.72
CA ASP A 135 1.02 -10.26 18.05
C ASP A 135 2.08 -9.30 18.61
N TYR A 136 3.00 -8.82 17.75
CA TYR A 136 3.95 -7.76 18.09
C TYR A 136 3.25 -6.44 18.43
N LEU A 137 2.40 -5.93 17.54
CA LEU A 137 1.68 -4.67 17.74
C LEU A 137 0.78 -4.67 18.99
N THR A 138 0.18 -5.80 19.34
CA THR A 138 -0.66 -5.92 20.54
C THR A 138 0.16 -6.20 21.80
N GLY A 139 1.43 -6.59 21.67
CA GLY A 139 2.35 -6.86 22.78
C GLY A 139 3.18 -5.66 23.24
N VAL A 140 3.42 -4.67 22.37
CA VAL A 140 4.18 -3.46 22.72
C VAL A 140 3.39 -2.53 23.65
N GLN A 141 4.09 -1.84 24.56
CA GLN A 141 3.49 -0.92 25.53
C GLN A 141 4.15 0.46 25.46
N TRP A 142 3.32 1.50 25.31
CA TRP A 142 3.79 2.86 25.16
C TRP A 142 4.18 3.45 26.51
N ASP A 143 5.33 4.11 26.56
CA ASP A 143 5.87 4.76 27.75
C ASP A 143 5.30 6.16 28.01
N GLY A 144 4.40 6.66 27.13
CA GLY A 144 3.78 7.97 27.24
C GLY A 144 4.61 9.13 26.69
N THR A 145 5.79 8.87 26.12
CA THR A 145 6.63 9.90 25.50
C THR A 145 6.34 9.97 23.99
N PRO A 146 5.88 11.12 23.48
CA PRO A 146 5.64 11.31 22.05
C PRO A 146 6.95 11.31 21.23
N ARG A 147 6.96 10.55 20.14
CA ARG A 147 8.10 10.34 19.22
C ARG A 147 7.65 10.25 17.77
N VAL A 148 6.47 9.68 17.51
CA VAL A 148 5.95 9.45 16.14
C VAL A 148 5.85 10.76 15.37
N GLU A 149 5.41 11.85 16.01
CA GLU A 149 5.28 13.16 15.34
C GLU A 149 6.62 13.66 14.78
N THR A 150 7.73 13.51 15.52
CA THR A 150 9.04 14.02 15.09
C THR A 150 9.92 12.97 14.42
N MET A 151 9.47 11.72 14.30
CA MET A 151 10.28 10.60 13.77
C MET A 151 10.97 10.93 12.44
N LEU A 152 10.27 11.52 11.46
CA LEU A 152 10.88 11.87 10.17
C LEU A 152 11.98 12.95 10.29
N ILE A 153 11.86 13.85 11.26
CA ILE A 153 12.83 14.93 11.53
C ILE A 153 14.04 14.34 12.26
N ASP A 154 13.75 13.71 13.39
CA ASP A 154 14.71 13.23 14.37
C ASP A 154 15.54 12.03 13.88
N MET A 155 14.92 11.16 13.06
CA MET A 155 15.52 9.89 12.67
C MET A 155 15.82 9.82 11.18
N PHE A 156 15.02 10.47 10.33
CA PHE A 156 15.24 10.48 8.88
C PHE A 156 15.89 11.77 8.36
N GLY A 157 16.17 12.73 9.23
CA GLY A 157 16.88 13.96 8.86
C GLY A 157 16.07 14.88 7.96
N ALA A 158 14.74 14.86 8.08
CA ALA A 158 13.86 15.81 7.42
C ALA A 158 13.89 17.19 8.09
N SER A 159 13.56 18.23 7.33
CA SER A 159 13.33 19.57 7.89
C SER A 159 12.12 19.56 8.82
N ASP A 160 12.21 20.28 9.94
CA ASP A 160 11.06 20.45 10.84
C ASP A 160 9.99 21.34 10.18
N SER A 161 8.87 20.72 9.83
CA SER A 161 7.71 21.38 9.26
C SER A 161 6.42 20.70 9.72
N THR A 162 5.32 21.46 9.73
CA THR A 162 3.97 20.91 10.00
C THR A 162 3.66 19.74 9.07
N TYR A 163 4.06 19.86 7.80
CA TYR A 163 3.94 18.80 6.81
C TYR A 163 4.65 17.51 7.23
N ALA A 164 5.94 17.58 7.57
CA ALA A 164 6.74 16.40 7.93
C ALA A 164 6.18 15.72 9.20
N ARG A 165 5.77 16.53 10.19
CA ARG A 165 5.15 16.04 11.43
C ARG A 165 3.87 15.25 11.17
N GLN A 166 2.96 15.83 10.38
CA GLN A 166 1.69 15.18 10.03
C GLN A 166 1.88 13.97 9.12
N ALA A 167 2.81 14.03 8.15
CA ALA A 167 3.15 12.90 7.29
C ALA A 167 3.66 11.70 8.12
N SER A 168 4.46 11.96 9.16
CA SER A 168 4.96 10.95 10.09
C SER A 168 3.83 10.24 10.84
N LEU A 169 2.91 11.02 11.43
CA LEU A 169 1.72 10.50 12.12
C LEU A 169 0.84 9.67 11.18
N CYS A 170 0.52 10.21 10.00
CA CYS A 170 -0.30 9.50 9.00
C CYS A 170 0.34 8.17 8.61
N PHE A 171 1.64 8.16 8.33
CA PHE A 171 2.37 6.96 7.91
C PHE A 171 2.37 5.88 8.98
N MET A 172 2.78 6.21 10.20
CA MET A 172 2.90 5.23 11.30
C MET A 172 1.54 4.68 11.73
N VAL A 173 0.53 5.55 11.90
CA VAL A 173 -0.82 5.12 12.27
C VAL A 173 -1.49 4.34 11.13
N GLY A 174 -1.27 4.75 9.87
CA GLY A 174 -1.76 4.02 8.71
C GLY A 174 -1.17 2.60 8.58
N ALA A 175 0.11 2.44 8.91
CA ALA A 175 0.77 1.13 8.95
C ALA A 175 0.17 0.22 10.02
N VAL A 176 -0.11 0.74 11.22
CA VAL A 176 -0.81 -0.01 12.26
C VAL A 176 -2.23 -0.38 11.83
N ALA A 177 -2.96 0.56 11.22
CA ALA A 177 -4.33 0.34 10.76
C ALA A 177 -4.42 -0.82 9.77
N ARG A 178 -3.44 -0.99 8.87
CA ARG A 178 -3.39 -2.12 7.91
C ARG A 178 -3.47 -3.50 8.58
N VAL A 179 -2.96 -3.63 9.79
CA VAL A 179 -2.87 -4.91 10.52
C VAL A 179 -4.02 -5.08 11.52
N LEU A 180 -4.40 -3.99 12.21
CA LEU A 180 -5.33 -4.04 13.33
C LEU A 180 -6.77 -3.69 12.98
N TRP A 181 -7.00 -2.88 11.94
CA TRP A 181 -8.35 -2.47 11.56
C TRP A 181 -8.99 -3.50 10.63
N VAL A 182 -10.25 -3.83 10.90
CA VAL A 182 -11.06 -4.75 10.11
C VAL A 182 -12.46 -4.17 9.95
N ASP A 183 -13.03 -4.32 8.76
CA ASP A 183 -14.39 -3.87 8.49
C ASP A 183 -15.40 -4.70 9.28
N ARG A 184 -16.25 -4.02 10.06
CA ARG A 184 -17.22 -4.67 10.96
C ARG A 184 -18.26 -5.50 10.21
N ASN A 185 -18.64 -5.09 9.00
CA ASN A 185 -19.65 -5.76 8.20
C ASN A 185 -19.04 -6.85 7.32
N ASN A 186 -17.77 -6.69 6.94
CA ASN A 186 -17.07 -7.67 6.13
C ASN A 186 -15.62 -7.89 6.62
N PRO A 187 -15.38 -8.86 7.52
CA PRO A 187 -14.06 -9.11 8.10
C PRO A 187 -12.93 -9.46 7.12
N SER A 188 -13.29 -9.77 5.86
CA SER A 188 -12.32 -9.99 4.77
C SER A 188 -11.75 -8.70 4.19
N ILE A 189 -12.22 -7.53 4.61
CA ILE A 189 -11.77 -6.22 4.15
C ILE A 189 -10.96 -5.51 5.25
N GLY A 190 -9.72 -5.12 4.91
CA GLY A 190 -8.82 -4.40 5.82
C GLY A 190 -8.92 -2.88 5.71
N ALA A 191 -8.01 -2.19 6.38
CA ALA A 191 -7.95 -0.73 6.37
C ALA A 191 -7.72 -0.19 4.96
N LYS A 192 -8.23 1.03 4.74
CA LYS A 192 -7.86 1.83 3.57
C LYS A 192 -6.71 2.76 3.98
N VAL A 193 -5.62 2.69 3.24
CA VAL A 193 -4.50 3.65 3.32
C VAL A 193 -4.24 4.10 1.89
N ASP A 194 -4.66 5.33 1.57
CA ASP A 194 -4.67 5.86 0.19
C ASP A 194 -3.39 6.61 -0.19
N PHE A 195 -2.35 6.50 0.63
CA PHE A 195 -1.08 7.18 0.45
C PHE A 195 0.12 6.24 0.72
N MET A 196 1.29 6.67 0.27
CA MET A 196 2.59 6.12 0.60
C MET A 196 3.55 7.25 0.93
N LEU A 197 4.45 7.01 1.88
CA LEU A 197 5.57 7.90 2.15
C LEU A 197 6.59 7.78 1.02
N VAL A 198 7.19 8.88 0.59
CA VAL A 198 8.32 8.85 -0.34
C VAL A 198 9.49 9.59 0.28
N LEU A 199 10.59 8.87 0.56
CA LEU A 199 11.80 9.43 1.13
C LEU A 199 12.78 9.83 0.02
N GLU A 200 13.00 11.12 -0.09
CA GLU A 200 13.93 11.73 -1.05
C GLU A 200 15.25 12.03 -0.37
N GLY A 201 16.34 11.76 -1.05
CA GLY A 201 17.65 12.24 -0.61
C GLY A 201 18.77 11.57 -1.39
N PRO A 202 20.02 11.96 -1.16
CA PRO A 202 21.16 11.35 -1.82
C PRO A 202 21.22 9.82 -1.62
N GLN A 203 21.87 9.12 -2.55
CA GLN A 203 22.21 7.71 -2.37
C GLN A 203 23.16 7.56 -1.16
N GLY A 204 23.11 6.40 -0.50
CA GLY A 204 23.99 6.11 0.64
C GLY A 204 23.57 6.75 1.96
N LYS A 205 22.34 7.28 2.05
CA LYS A 205 21.77 7.85 3.29
C LYS A 205 21.05 6.83 4.18
N HIS A 206 21.24 5.53 3.97
CA HIS A 206 20.62 4.46 4.76
C HIS A 206 19.08 4.50 4.84
N LYS A 207 18.39 5.11 3.86
CA LYS A 207 16.91 5.21 3.83
C LYS A 207 16.25 3.82 3.89
N SER A 208 16.63 2.93 2.97
CA SER A 208 16.13 1.55 2.87
C SER A 208 16.47 0.72 4.11
N THR A 209 17.72 0.83 4.60
CA THR A 209 18.14 0.19 5.86
C THR A 209 17.28 0.63 7.04
N SER A 210 16.95 1.91 7.12
CA SER A 210 16.17 2.48 8.22
C SER A 210 14.72 2.04 8.19
N LEU A 211 14.13 1.93 7.00
CA LEU A 211 12.79 1.35 6.84
C LEU A 211 12.79 -0.14 7.20
N SER A 212 13.82 -0.88 6.79
CA SER A 212 14.00 -2.29 7.15
C SER A 212 14.11 -2.49 8.66
N GLU A 213 14.89 -1.66 9.35
CA GLU A 213 14.99 -1.72 10.82
C GLU A 213 13.69 -1.28 11.51
N LEU A 214 13.01 -0.26 10.98
CA LEU A 214 11.73 0.23 11.51
C LEU A 214 10.64 -0.85 11.48
N PHE A 215 10.42 -1.49 10.33
CA PHE A 215 9.43 -2.58 10.19
C PHE A 215 9.92 -3.91 10.74
N GLY A 216 11.24 -4.11 10.86
CA GLY A 216 11.88 -5.39 11.12
C GLY A 216 12.15 -6.15 9.82
N THR A 217 13.36 -6.69 9.71
CA THR A 217 13.88 -7.38 8.50
C THR A 217 13.01 -8.55 8.02
N TYR A 218 12.26 -9.20 8.92
CA TYR A 218 11.34 -10.28 8.59
C TYR A 218 10.01 -9.83 7.96
N TRP A 219 9.62 -8.56 8.17
CA TRP A 219 8.34 -8.01 7.71
C TRP A 219 8.53 -6.87 6.70
N PHE A 220 9.76 -6.71 6.20
CA PHE A 220 10.11 -5.68 5.23
C PHE A 220 10.66 -6.31 3.96
N VAL A 221 10.28 -5.74 2.81
CA VAL A 221 10.86 -6.13 1.52
C VAL A 221 11.15 -4.90 0.68
N GLU A 222 12.31 -4.91 0.03
CA GLU A 222 12.67 -3.99 -1.03
C GLU A 222 12.40 -4.66 -2.37
N THR A 223 11.67 -4.00 -3.25
CA THR A 223 11.34 -4.54 -4.56
C THR A 223 11.45 -3.47 -5.66
N ALA A 224 12.05 -3.89 -6.78
CA ALA A 224 12.05 -3.16 -8.05
C ALA A 224 10.99 -3.73 -9.03
N GLU A 225 10.23 -4.75 -8.61
CA GLU A 225 9.22 -5.37 -9.45
C GLU A 225 8.08 -4.39 -9.74
N SER A 226 7.65 -4.34 -11.00
CA SER A 226 6.51 -3.50 -11.37
C SER A 226 5.22 -4.03 -10.72
N PRO A 227 4.38 -3.18 -10.11
CA PRO A 227 3.06 -3.57 -9.59
C PRO A 227 2.06 -4.01 -10.67
N THR A 228 2.44 -3.95 -11.94
CA THR A 228 1.70 -4.55 -13.06
C THR A 228 1.93 -6.07 -13.17
N GLY A 229 3.06 -6.56 -12.69
CA GLY A 229 3.45 -7.97 -12.68
C GLY A 229 2.75 -8.77 -11.58
N LYS A 230 2.59 -10.08 -11.80
CA LYS A 230 2.06 -10.98 -10.77
C LYS A 230 3.05 -11.22 -9.65
N ASP A 231 4.35 -11.19 -9.97
CA ASP A 231 5.43 -11.51 -9.04
C ASP A 231 5.52 -10.47 -7.92
N PHE A 232 5.22 -9.19 -8.21
CA PHE A 232 5.06 -8.15 -7.19
C PHE A 232 4.11 -8.57 -6.07
N TYR A 233 2.94 -9.12 -6.41
CA TYR A 233 1.95 -9.52 -5.41
C TYR A 233 2.31 -10.81 -4.65
N GLN A 234 3.28 -11.59 -5.16
CA GLN A 234 3.85 -12.74 -4.46
C GLN A 234 4.90 -12.27 -3.46
N VAL A 235 5.78 -11.35 -3.87
CA VAL A 235 6.87 -10.81 -3.03
C VAL A 235 6.34 -10.07 -1.80
N ILE A 236 5.24 -9.33 -1.93
CA ILE A 236 4.69 -8.57 -0.79
C ILE A 236 3.89 -9.43 0.22
N GLN A 237 3.67 -10.71 -0.04
CA GLN A 237 2.93 -11.58 0.89
C GLN A 237 3.70 -11.72 2.20
N GLY A 238 3.01 -11.61 3.34
CA GLY A 238 3.64 -11.67 4.66
C GLY A 238 4.41 -10.42 5.09
N CYS A 239 4.61 -9.45 4.19
CA CYS A 239 5.31 -8.20 4.49
C CYS A 239 4.35 -7.15 5.09
N TRP A 240 4.87 -6.34 6.00
CA TRP A 240 4.19 -5.17 6.57
C TRP A 240 4.66 -3.86 5.91
N GLY A 241 5.96 -3.73 5.68
CA GLY A 241 6.56 -2.63 4.92
C GLY A 241 7.04 -3.09 3.56
N VAL A 242 6.65 -2.40 2.50
CA VAL A 242 7.11 -2.67 1.13
C VAL A 242 7.76 -1.42 0.58
N GLU A 243 9.07 -1.46 0.39
CA GLU A 243 9.80 -0.41 -0.31
C GLU A 243 9.77 -0.67 -1.82
N ILE A 244 9.29 0.34 -2.55
CA ILE A 244 9.37 0.43 -4.01
C ILE A 244 10.58 1.30 -4.32
N GLY A 245 11.69 0.67 -4.65
CA GLY A 245 12.92 1.35 -5.04
C GLY A 245 12.83 1.94 -6.45
N GLU A 246 13.73 2.89 -6.75
CA GLU A 246 13.94 3.44 -8.10
C GLU A 246 12.66 3.97 -8.78
N MET A 247 11.81 4.66 -8.02
CA MET A 247 10.54 5.21 -8.52
C MET A 247 10.68 6.16 -9.73
N ASP A 248 11.85 6.75 -9.92
CA ASP A 248 12.21 7.59 -11.07
C ASP A 248 12.24 6.81 -12.40
N SER A 249 12.67 5.54 -12.35
CA SER A 249 12.73 4.63 -13.49
C SER A 249 11.33 4.23 -13.98
N PHE A 250 10.32 4.32 -13.12
CA PHE A 250 8.97 3.84 -13.41
C PHE A 250 8.26 4.66 -14.49
N GLY A 251 7.62 3.95 -15.41
CA GLY A 251 6.78 4.55 -16.43
C GLY A 251 5.45 5.05 -15.87
N LYS A 252 4.67 5.75 -16.70
CA LYS A 252 3.32 6.20 -16.33
C LYS A 252 2.39 5.04 -15.95
N ALA A 253 2.55 3.89 -16.61
CA ALA A 253 1.78 2.68 -16.33
C ALA A 253 2.09 2.15 -14.92
N ASP A 254 3.37 2.08 -14.55
CA ASP A 254 3.82 1.63 -13.23
C ASP A 254 3.32 2.57 -12.13
N VAL A 255 3.48 3.89 -12.29
CA VAL A 255 2.95 4.88 -11.34
C VAL A 255 1.43 4.74 -11.18
N THR A 256 0.70 4.41 -12.25
CA THR A 256 -0.74 4.15 -12.16
C THR A 256 -1.03 2.85 -11.41
N ALA A 257 -0.24 1.80 -11.64
CA ALA A 257 -0.36 0.53 -10.94
C ALA A 257 -0.03 0.65 -9.45
N VAL A 258 1.01 1.42 -9.08
CA VAL A 258 1.35 1.78 -7.70
C VAL A 258 0.14 2.43 -7.01
N LYS A 259 -0.52 3.41 -7.65
CA LYS A 259 -1.72 4.07 -7.09
C LYS A 259 -2.84 3.07 -6.82
N VAL A 260 -3.07 2.14 -7.74
CA VAL A 260 -4.05 1.06 -7.54
C VAL A 260 -3.62 0.21 -6.36
N ALA A 261 -2.35 -0.22 -6.29
CA ALA A 261 -1.82 -1.03 -5.21
C ALA A 261 -2.00 -0.34 -3.85
N ILE A 262 -1.61 0.92 -3.69
CA ILE A 262 -1.83 1.68 -2.45
C ILE A 262 -3.29 1.59 -2.01
N THR A 263 -4.24 1.85 -2.90
CA THR A 263 -5.67 1.93 -2.53
C THR A 263 -6.36 0.60 -2.22
N ARG A 264 -5.77 -0.56 -2.57
CA ARG A 264 -6.47 -1.84 -2.35
C ARG A 264 -6.60 -2.12 -0.84
N ARG A 265 -7.75 -2.66 -0.45
CA ARG A 265 -8.02 -3.16 0.91
C ARG A 265 -7.90 -4.67 1.02
N THR A 266 -7.89 -5.36 -0.12
CA THR A 266 -7.87 -6.82 -0.24
C THR A 266 -7.03 -7.28 -1.40
N ASP A 267 -6.34 -8.40 -1.23
CA ASP A 267 -5.59 -9.10 -2.25
C ASP A 267 -6.20 -10.46 -2.56
N LYS A 268 -6.33 -10.77 -3.85
CA LYS A 268 -6.84 -12.07 -4.32
C LYS A 268 -5.69 -12.87 -4.88
N PHE A 269 -5.32 -13.94 -4.19
CA PHE A 269 -4.28 -14.86 -4.64
C PHE A 269 -4.59 -16.29 -4.18
N ARG A 270 -3.82 -17.25 -4.71
CA ARG A 270 -3.90 -18.66 -4.33
C ARG A 270 -2.72 -18.95 -3.41
N ALA A 271 -2.99 -19.19 -2.13
CA ALA A 271 -1.95 -19.62 -1.20
C ALA A 271 -1.36 -20.98 -1.62
N PRO A 272 -0.10 -21.32 -1.25
CA PRO A 272 0.61 -22.52 -1.74
C PRO A 272 -0.17 -23.84 -1.58
N TYR A 273 -1.02 -23.93 -0.56
CA TYR A 273 -1.79 -25.12 -0.23
C TYR A 273 -3.29 -25.04 -0.57
N GLU A 274 -3.71 -23.96 -1.21
CA GLU A 274 -5.11 -23.76 -1.60
C GLU A 274 -5.33 -24.12 -3.07
N ARG A 275 -6.43 -24.82 -3.35
CA ARG A 275 -6.81 -25.18 -4.73
C ARG A 275 -7.45 -24.01 -5.47
N LEU A 276 -8.10 -23.11 -4.73
CA LEU A 276 -8.85 -21.98 -5.26
C LEU A 276 -8.24 -20.68 -4.74
N PRO A 277 -8.30 -19.59 -5.51
CA PRO A 277 -7.89 -18.28 -5.02
C PRO A 277 -8.85 -17.81 -3.91
N SER A 278 -8.28 -17.20 -2.88
CA SER A 278 -8.99 -16.63 -1.75
C SER A 278 -8.70 -15.13 -1.66
N SER A 279 -9.55 -14.39 -0.95
CA SER A 279 -9.35 -12.96 -0.71
C SER A 279 -8.77 -12.78 0.69
N TYR A 280 -7.64 -12.09 0.76
CA TYR A 280 -6.91 -11.77 1.97
C TYR A 280 -6.92 -10.26 2.18
N ARG A 281 -6.85 -9.78 3.42
CA ARG A 281 -6.74 -8.34 3.69
C ARG A 281 -5.37 -7.86 3.22
N ARG A 282 -5.31 -6.63 2.73
CA ARG A 282 -4.03 -5.96 2.50
C ARG A 282 -3.51 -5.44 3.82
N GLU A 283 -2.46 -6.08 4.32
CA GLU A 283 -1.84 -5.81 5.63
C GLU A 283 -0.51 -5.03 5.50
N CYS A 284 -0.07 -4.70 4.28
CA CYS A 284 1.14 -3.91 4.02
C CYS A 284 0.87 -2.42 3.72
N VAL A 285 1.87 -1.58 4.01
CA VAL A 285 2.01 -0.21 3.48
C VAL A 285 3.17 -0.13 2.50
N PHE A 286 3.10 0.83 1.58
CA PHE A 286 4.16 1.10 0.61
C PHE A 286 4.98 2.30 1.05
N VAL A 287 6.28 2.25 0.77
CA VAL A 287 7.21 3.36 0.91
C VAL A 287 8.01 3.47 -0.39
N GLY A 288 8.27 4.69 -0.82
CA GLY A 288 9.08 4.96 -1.99
C GLY A 288 10.41 5.53 -1.53
N THR A 289 11.49 5.14 -2.20
CA THR A 289 12.77 5.82 -2.05
C THR A 289 13.22 6.29 -3.42
N THR A 290 13.77 7.50 -3.47
CA THR A 290 14.34 8.04 -4.70
C THR A 290 15.48 8.99 -4.40
N ASN A 291 16.39 9.11 -5.36
CA ASN A 291 17.47 10.07 -5.33
C ASN A 291 17.14 11.32 -6.16
N ASP A 292 16.09 11.25 -6.98
CA ASP A 292 15.64 12.37 -7.82
C ASP A 292 14.73 13.33 -7.05
N ARG A 293 14.80 14.60 -7.43
CA ARG A 293 13.99 15.68 -6.85
C ARG A 293 12.68 15.92 -7.57
N GLU A 294 12.55 15.39 -8.78
CA GLU A 294 11.34 15.44 -9.58
C GLU A 294 11.13 14.04 -10.14
N TYR A 295 10.00 13.42 -9.83
CA TYR A 295 9.72 12.03 -10.23
C TYR A 295 8.22 11.77 -10.40
N LEU A 296 7.36 12.71 -9.98
CA LEU A 296 5.92 12.60 -10.16
C LEU A 296 5.57 12.98 -11.60
N LYS A 297 5.25 11.97 -12.42
CA LYS A 297 4.86 12.15 -13.83
C LYS A 297 3.35 12.41 -14.03
N ASP A 298 2.58 12.53 -12.94
CA ASP A 298 1.12 12.69 -13.02
C ASP A 298 0.54 13.84 -12.16
N ALA A 299 0.22 14.95 -12.83
CA ALA A 299 -0.28 16.19 -12.24
C ALA A 299 -1.58 16.03 -11.43
N THR A 300 -2.46 15.09 -11.80
CA THR A 300 -3.78 14.93 -11.15
C THR A 300 -3.81 13.83 -10.08
N GLY A 301 -2.69 13.13 -9.87
CA GLY A 301 -2.65 11.90 -9.07
C GLY A 301 -1.55 11.84 -8.03
N GLY A 302 -0.87 12.96 -7.76
CA GLY A 302 0.17 13.11 -6.74
C GLY A 302 -0.33 12.82 -5.32
N ARG A 303 -1.64 12.98 -5.06
CA ARG A 303 -2.26 12.89 -3.71
C ARG A 303 -1.92 11.66 -2.87
N ARG A 304 -1.46 10.59 -3.52
CA ARG A 304 -1.09 9.32 -2.87
C ARG A 304 0.37 9.24 -2.48
N PHE A 305 1.18 10.24 -2.80
CA PHE A 305 2.59 10.28 -2.46
C PHE A 305 2.78 11.40 -1.43
N LEU A 306 3.37 11.06 -0.29
CA LEU A 306 3.79 12.00 0.74
C LEU A 306 5.31 12.19 0.62
N PRO A 307 5.77 13.08 -0.28
CA PRO A 307 7.19 13.35 -0.45
C PRO A 307 7.82 14.02 0.76
N VAL A 308 8.85 13.42 1.32
CA VAL A 308 9.60 13.97 2.45
C VAL A 308 11.09 13.96 2.10
N ARG A 309 11.70 15.14 2.17
CA ARG A 309 13.15 15.31 1.97
C ARG A 309 13.91 14.88 3.22
N ALA A 310 14.59 13.76 3.11
CA ALA A 310 15.53 13.21 4.08
C ALA A 310 16.97 13.58 3.68
N ASP A 311 17.27 14.88 3.62
CA ASP A 311 18.60 15.39 3.24
C ASP A 311 19.65 15.27 4.36
N GLY A 312 19.18 15.16 5.62
CA GLY A 312 20.02 14.96 6.80
C GLY A 312 20.69 13.58 6.85
N ASN A 313 21.31 13.26 7.98
CA ASN A 313 21.83 11.92 8.23
C ASN A 313 20.75 11.11 8.94
N VAL A 314 20.47 9.92 8.41
CA VAL A 314 19.50 9.01 8.99
C VAL A 314 20.14 8.29 10.18
N ASP A 315 19.48 8.32 11.33
CA ASP A 315 19.96 7.71 12.58
C ASP A 315 19.35 6.33 12.77
N VAL A 316 19.93 5.34 12.10
CA VAL A 316 19.52 3.92 12.19
C VAL A 316 19.60 3.42 13.64
N SER A 317 20.59 3.86 14.42
CA SER A 317 20.79 3.38 15.79
C SER A 317 19.64 3.81 16.70
N ARG A 318 19.18 5.05 16.53
CA ARG A 318 18.01 5.58 17.25
C ARG A 318 16.73 4.87 16.82
N ILE A 319 16.54 4.58 15.52
CA ILE A 319 15.39 3.80 15.04
C ILE A 319 15.35 2.43 15.72
N VAL A 320 16.47 1.70 15.74
CA VAL A 320 16.54 0.38 16.40
C VAL A 320 16.25 0.49 17.90
N ALA A 321 16.79 1.50 18.57
CA ALA A 321 16.61 1.68 20.01
C ALA A 321 15.17 2.08 20.40
N GLU A 322 14.50 2.88 19.57
CA GLU A 322 13.17 3.44 19.86
C GLU A 322 12.03 2.73 19.10
N ARG A 323 12.33 1.74 18.25
CA ARG A 323 11.36 1.04 17.38
C ARG A 323 10.10 0.60 18.11
N ASP A 324 10.27 -0.11 19.22
CA ASP A 324 9.13 -0.65 19.96
C ASP A 324 8.26 0.46 20.56
N GLN A 325 8.87 1.59 20.95
CA GLN A 325 8.13 2.75 21.45
C GLN A 325 7.45 3.55 20.34
N LEU A 326 8.06 3.66 19.15
CA LEU A 326 7.42 4.24 17.96
C LEU A 326 6.15 3.48 17.59
N TRP A 327 6.22 2.15 17.53
CA TRP A 327 5.05 1.33 17.23
C TRP A 327 4.03 1.33 18.35
N ALA A 328 4.45 1.33 19.61
CA ALA A 328 3.54 1.40 20.74
C ALA A 328 2.75 2.72 20.75
N GLU A 329 3.41 3.85 20.49
CA GLU A 329 2.75 5.15 20.34
C GLU A 329 1.79 5.14 19.13
N ALA A 330 2.21 4.62 17.98
CA ALA A 330 1.36 4.53 16.80
C ALA A 330 0.11 3.66 17.04
N VAL A 331 0.24 2.59 17.82
CA VAL A 331 -0.90 1.78 18.29
C VAL A 331 -1.81 2.58 19.20
N GLN A 332 -1.25 3.33 20.16
CA GLN A 332 -2.06 4.17 21.04
C GLN A 332 -2.82 5.25 20.24
N LEU A 333 -2.15 5.94 19.31
CA LEU A 333 -2.77 6.91 18.41
C LEU A 333 -3.88 6.29 17.55
N PHE A 334 -3.67 5.06 17.05
CA PHE A 334 -4.70 4.31 16.33
C PHE A 334 -5.92 4.00 17.22
N LEU A 335 -5.70 3.56 18.46
CA LEU A 335 -6.77 3.28 19.42
C LEU A 335 -7.54 4.55 19.81
N ASP A 336 -6.84 5.68 19.88
CA ASP A 336 -7.41 7.01 20.12
C ASP A 336 -8.07 7.60 18.86
N ARG A 337 -8.17 6.82 17.78
CA ARG A 337 -8.84 7.16 16.51
C ARG A 337 -8.21 8.33 15.77
N PHE A 338 -6.88 8.46 15.83
CA PHE A 338 -6.16 9.45 15.04
C PHE A 338 -6.54 9.34 13.55
N PRO A 339 -6.96 10.45 12.90
CA PRO A 339 -7.51 10.42 11.55
C PRO A 339 -6.40 10.37 10.49
N TYR A 340 -5.68 9.27 10.41
CA TYR A 340 -4.51 9.10 9.53
C TYR A 340 -4.80 9.25 8.02
N TRP A 341 -6.09 9.26 7.61
CA TRP A 341 -6.52 9.51 6.23
C TRP A 341 -6.66 11.01 5.91
N VAL A 342 -6.61 11.89 6.91
CA VAL A 342 -6.56 13.34 6.73
C VAL A 342 -5.11 13.73 6.48
N LEU A 343 -4.77 13.90 5.21
CA LEU A 343 -3.41 14.24 4.79
C LEU A 343 -3.07 15.70 5.15
N PRO A 344 -1.77 16.04 5.26
CA PRO A 344 -1.35 17.42 5.54
C PRO A 344 -1.88 18.41 4.48
N ASP A 345 -2.29 19.61 4.91
CA ASP A 345 -2.80 20.66 4.02
C ASP A 345 -1.78 21.09 2.95
N ASP A 346 -0.49 21.02 3.27
CA ASP A 346 0.61 21.36 2.36
C ASP A 346 0.94 20.23 1.36
N ALA A 347 0.32 19.05 1.47
CA ALA A 347 0.61 17.92 0.60
C ALA A 347 0.44 18.21 -0.90
N PRO A 348 -0.59 18.95 -1.37
CA PRO A 348 -0.70 19.34 -2.76
C PRO A 348 0.48 20.20 -3.24
N ALA A 349 0.95 21.13 -2.40
CA ALA A 349 2.08 22.00 -2.74
C ALA A 349 3.39 21.21 -2.83
N GLU A 350 3.67 20.33 -1.86
CA GLU A 350 4.86 19.47 -1.87
C GLU A 350 4.86 18.51 -3.08
N GLN A 351 3.69 17.99 -3.47
CA GLN A 351 3.54 17.13 -4.66
C GLN A 351 3.75 17.92 -5.96
N ALA A 352 3.19 19.13 -6.06
CA ALA A 352 3.34 19.99 -7.23
C ALA A 352 4.82 20.37 -7.47
N ALA A 353 5.57 20.62 -6.41
CA ALA A 353 7.00 20.94 -6.47
C ALA A 353 7.88 19.81 -7.05
N ARG A 354 7.39 18.57 -7.08
CA ARG A 354 8.12 17.37 -7.55
C ARG A 354 7.58 16.81 -8.86
N TYR A 355 6.68 17.55 -9.50
CA TYR A 355 6.09 17.18 -10.76
C TYR A 355 7.07 17.41 -11.91
N ILE A 356 7.33 16.36 -12.69
CA ILE A 356 8.05 16.51 -13.96
C ILE A 356 7.05 17.03 -15.01
N GLY A 357 7.29 18.27 -15.45
CA GLY A 357 6.57 18.93 -16.55
C GLY A 357 6.46 18.04 -17.79
N ASP A 358 5.34 18.12 -18.50
CA ASP A 358 5.23 17.45 -19.80
C ASP A 358 6.16 18.14 -20.80
N SER A 359 6.89 17.40 -21.66
CA SER A 359 7.83 18.03 -22.62
C SER A 359 7.18 18.99 -23.63
N TRP A 360 5.85 18.98 -23.74
CA TRP A 360 5.07 19.92 -24.55
C TRP A 360 4.61 21.15 -23.79
N GLU A 361 4.67 21.13 -22.47
CA GLU A 361 4.11 22.15 -21.59
C GLU A 361 4.70 23.54 -21.85
N ALA A 362 6.03 23.67 -21.86
CA ALA A 362 6.69 24.95 -22.16
C ALA A 362 6.39 25.48 -23.59
N ARG A 363 5.95 24.63 -24.52
CA ARG A 363 5.49 25.08 -25.85
C ARG A 363 4.06 25.61 -25.78
N VAL A 364 3.21 24.93 -25.03
CA VAL A 364 1.82 25.37 -24.77
C VAL A 364 1.83 26.68 -23.99
N GLU A 365 2.58 26.79 -22.89
CA GLU A 365 2.67 28.01 -22.08
C GLU A 365 3.13 29.22 -22.90
N ARG A 366 4.19 29.08 -23.70
CA ARG A 366 4.64 30.16 -24.60
C ARG A 366 3.54 30.58 -25.57
N PHE A 367 2.84 29.63 -26.18
CA PHE A 367 1.71 29.95 -27.06
C PHE A 367 0.60 30.70 -26.32
N LEU A 368 0.23 30.27 -25.12
CA LEU A 368 -0.79 30.93 -24.30
C LEU A 368 -0.37 32.33 -23.82
N ALA A 369 0.93 32.52 -23.60
CA ALA A 369 1.58 33.81 -23.33
C ALA A 369 1.86 34.63 -24.60
N GLY A 370 1.21 34.29 -25.73
CA GLY A 370 1.28 35.06 -26.98
C GLY A 370 2.63 34.99 -27.69
N GLN A 371 3.53 34.08 -27.28
CA GLN A 371 4.84 33.87 -27.89
C GLN A 371 4.74 32.72 -28.91
N PHE A 372 4.45 33.08 -30.15
CA PHE A 372 4.20 32.11 -31.21
C PHE A 372 5.49 31.61 -31.88
N ARG A 373 5.44 30.39 -32.42
CA ARG A 373 6.51 29.85 -33.27
C ARG A 373 6.66 30.72 -34.52
N LYS A 374 7.87 30.81 -35.08
CA LYS A 374 8.13 31.56 -36.32
C LYS A 374 8.43 30.62 -37.48
N ALA A 375 7.91 30.95 -38.66
CA ALA A 375 8.28 30.31 -39.91
C ALA A 375 9.69 30.74 -40.34
N GLY A 376 10.24 30.09 -41.37
CA GLY A 376 11.60 30.38 -41.87
C GLY A 376 11.77 31.81 -42.41
N ASP A 377 10.67 32.50 -42.71
CA ASP A 377 10.62 33.91 -43.13
C ASP A 377 10.46 34.88 -41.93
N GLY A 378 10.49 34.38 -40.70
CA GLY A 378 10.38 35.16 -39.47
C GLY A 378 8.96 35.53 -39.04
N ARG A 379 7.92 35.15 -39.81
CA ARG A 379 6.52 35.41 -39.46
C ARG A 379 6.02 34.47 -38.38
N GLU A 380 5.20 34.99 -37.46
CA GLU A 380 4.55 34.19 -36.42
C GLU A 380 3.51 33.24 -37.00
N ILE A 381 3.51 32.01 -36.51
CA ILE A 381 2.61 30.92 -36.88
C ILE A 381 1.54 30.83 -35.79
N ALA A 382 0.40 31.45 -36.07
CA ALA A 382 -0.77 31.44 -35.19
C ALA A 382 -2.06 31.29 -36.02
N PRO A 383 -3.14 30.74 -35.44
CA PRO A 383 -4.43 30.67 -36.12
C PRO A 383 -4.97 32.08 -36.41
N GLN A 384 -5.48 32.32 -37.62
CA GLN A 384 -6.02 33.63 -38.01
C GLN A 384 -7.18 34.11 -37.12
N ARG A 385 -7.91 33.16 -36.52
CA ARG A 385 -9.05 33.43 -35.64
C ARG A 385 -8.68 33.61 -34.17
N LEU A 386 -7.41 33.44 -33.82
CA LEU A 386 -6.94 33.52 -32.43
C LEU A 386 -7.16 34.92 -31.87
N LYS A 387 -7.72 35.01 -30.66
CA LYS A 387 -7.87 36.28 -29.95
C LYS A 387 -6.89 36.32 -28.79
N PHE A 388 -6.13 37.39 -28.70
CA PHE A 388 -5.24 37.66 -27.57
C PHE A 388 -5.25 39.15 -27.23
N THR A 389 -4.97 39.49 -25.98
CA THR A 389 -4.93 40.88 -25.49
C THR A 389 -3.79 41.02 -24.51
N ALA A 390 -3.03 42.12 -24.61
CA ALA A 390 -1.81 42.33 -23.82
C ALA A 390 -0.83 41.13 -23.86
N GLY A 391 -0.73 40.47 -25.03
CA GLY A 391 0.14 39.30 -25.20
C GLY A 391 -0.40 38.01 -24.57
N ARG A 392 -1.67 37.92 -24.15
CA ARG A 392 -2.26 36.70 -23.56
C ARG A 392 -3.40 36.16 -24.41
N VAL A 393 -3.35 34.87 -24.73
CA VAL A 393 -4.41 34.18 -25.49
C VAL A 393 -5.68 34.09 -24.65
N LEU A 394 -6.81 34.53 -25.22
CA LEU A 394 -8.11 34.55 -24.55
C LEU A 394 -8.84 33.20 -24.67
N TRP A 395 -8.70 32.53 -25.82
CA TRP A 395 -9.22 31.19 -26.05
C TRP A 395 -8.41 30.47 -27.13
N THR A 396 -8.42 29.14 -27.09
CA THR A 396 -7.80 28.26 -28.11
C THR A 396 -8.55 26.94 -28.16
N THR A 397 -8.30 26.11 -29.17
CA THR A 397 -8.71 24.69 -29.17
C THR A 397 -7.54 23.76 -28.90
N THR A 398 -7.82 22.51 -28.52
CA THR A 398 -6.80 21.45 -28.42
C THR A 398 -6.10 21.23 -29.76
N ASP A 399 -6.85 21.32 -30.85
CA ASP A 399 -6.36 21.16 -32.22
C ASP A 399 -5.37 22.27 -32.59
N GLU A 400 -5.69 23.52 -32.25
CA GLU A 400 -4.80 24.66 -32.48
C GLU A 400 -3.53 24.58 -31.63
N LEU A 401 -3.63 24.09 -30.40
CA LEU A 401 -2.45 23.87 -29.58
C LEU A 401 -1.53 22.80 -30.19
N LEU A 402 -2.09 21.71 -30.72
CA LEU A 402 -1.31 20.69 -31.42
C LEU A 402 -0.63 21.25 -32.68
N GLU A 403 -1.37 21.98 -33.50
CA GLU A 403 -0.85 22.49 -34.77
C GLU A 403 0.14 23.65 -34.55
N PHE A 404 -0.27 24.67 -33.80
CA PHE A 404 0.46 25.93 -33.71
C PHE A 404 1.46 25.97 -32.56
N ALA A 405 1.09 25.45 -31.37
CA ALA A 405 2.01 25.42 -30.23
C ALA A 405 3.03 24.28 -30.34
N ILE A 406 2.57 23.05 -30.62
CA ILE A 406 3.46 21.88 -30.70
C ILE A 406 4.16 21.78 -32.06
N GLY A 407 3.47 22.15 -33.14
CA GLY A 407 3.95 21.97 -34.51
C GLY A 407 3.65 20.61 -35.09
N MET A 408 2.59 19.96 -34.61
CA MET A 408 2.13 18.70 -35.15
C MET A 408 1.35 18.95 -36.43
N ASP A 409 1.58 18.09 -37.43
CA ASP A 409 0.76 18.11 -38.65
C ASP A 409 -0.67 17.69 -38.29
N PRO A 410 -1.71 18.41 -38.77
CA PRO A 410 -3.12 18.06 -38.53
C PRO A 410 -3.48 16.61 -38.85
N ALA A 411 -2.84 16.00 -39.86
CA ALA A 411 -3.06 14.59 -40.21
C ALA A 411 -2.54 13.61 -39.14
N ARG A 412 -1.68 14.07 -38.22
CA ARG A 412 -1.12 13.29 -37.11
C ARG A 412 -1.81 13.56 -35.78
N HIS A 413 -2.89 14.35 -35.76
CA HIS A 413 -3.67 14.61 -34.54
C HIS A 413 -4.43 13.34 -34.11
N ASP A 414 -3.79 12.53 -33.28
CA ASP A 414 -4.40 11.36 -32.68
C ASP A 414 -5.01 11.66 -31.31
N THR A 415 -5.79 10.69 -30.79
CA THR A 415 -6.43 10.82 -29.47
C THR A 415 -5.41 10.96 -28.34
N SER A 416 -4.22 10.36 -28.47
CA SER A 416 -3.17 10.42 -27.46
C SER A 416 -2.61 11.84 -27.31
N ALA A 417 -2.30 12.49 -28.42
CA ALA A 417 -1.82 13.87 -28.50
C ALA A 417 -2.88 14.86 -27.99
N GLN A 418 -4.15 14.67 -28.39
CA GLN A 418 -5.26 15.49 -27.89
C GLN A 418 -5.43 15.36 -26.37
N MET A 419 -5.38 14.14 -25.84
CA MET A 419 -5.47 13.89 -24.39
C MET A 419 -4.28 14.49 -23.64
N ARG A 420 -3.09 14.46 -24.22
CA ARG A 420 -1.87 15.04 -23.64
C ARG A 420 -1.98 16.56 -23.50
N VAL A 421 -2.38 17.27 -24.55
CA VAL A 421 -2.64 18.72 -24.52
C VAL A 421 -3.76 19.06 -23.55
N ALA A 422 -4.87 18.30 -23.55
CA ALA A 422 -5.96 18.53 -22.62
C ALA A 422 -5.52 18.38 -21.15
N LYS A 423 -4.57 17.49 -20.84
CA LYS A 423 -4.01 17.33 -19.50
C LYS A 423 -3.15 18.54 -19.10
N ILE A 424 -2.32 19.04 -20.00
CA ILE A 424 -1.52 20.25 -19.80
C ILE A 424 -2.45 21.44 -19.49
N MET A 425 -3.47 21.67 -20.32
CA MET A 425 -4.41 22.78 -20.13
C MET A 425 -5.16 22.70 -18.79
N LYS A 426 -5.59 21.51 -18.36
CA LYS A 426 -6.24 21.33 -17.06
C LYS A 426 -5.30 21.64 -15.89
N ARG A 427 -4.01 21.34 -16.01
CA ARG A 427 -3.01 21.66 -14.98
C ARG A 427 -2.83 23.17 -14.89
N LEU A 428 -2.57 23.83 -16.01
CA LEU A 428 -2.40 25.29 -16.07
C LEU A 428 -3.63 26.02 -15.49
N GLY A 429 -4.81 25.43 -15.61
CA GLY A 429 -6.05 25.98 -15.06
C GLY A 429 -6.32 25.73 -13.57
N ARG A 430 -5.52 24.93 -12.84
CA ARG A 430 -5.78 24.58 -11.42
C ARG A 430 -4.66 24.92 -10.44
N ASP A 431 -3.40 24.91 -10.88
CA ASP A 431 -2.23 25.22 -10.02
C ASP A 431 -1.16 25.94 -10.85
N PRO A 432 -1.11 27.30 -10.85
CA PRO A 432 0.00 28.01 -11.48
C PRO A 432 1.31 27.70 -10.74
N VAL A 433 2.42 27.63 -11.48
CA VAL A 433 3.76 27.45 -10.90
C VAL A 433 4.04 28.59 -9.91
N GLN A 434 4.51 28.26 -8.71
CA GLN A 434 4.85 29.24 -7.67
C GLN A 434 6.04 30.09 -8.16
N GLY A 435 5.79 31.37 -8.48
CA GLY A 435 6.82 32.30 -8.98
C GLY A 435 6.34 33.22 -10.11
N ASP A 436 5.33 32.81 -10.88
CA ASP A 436 4.68 33.64 -11.90
C ASP A 436 3.28 34.02 -11.43
N GLY A 437 3.23 34.93 -10.46
CA GLY A 437 1.98 35.41 -9.87
C GLY A 437 1.08 36.12 -10.87
N CYS A 438 0.06 35.40 -11.36
CA CYS A 438 -1.24 35.96 -11.69
C CYS A 438 -2.30 34.87 -11.47
N VAL A 439 -3.17 35.06 -10.47
CA VAL A 439 -4.40 34.26 -10.22
C VAL A 439 -5.41 34.37 -11.38
N GLU A 440 -5.11 35.17 -12.41
CA GLU A 440 -5.91 35.47 -13.61
C GLU A 440 -5.60 34.57 -14.84
N ASP A 441 -4.95 33.42 -14.64
CA ASP A 441 -4.51 32.52 -15.74
C ASP A 441 -5.21 31.14 -15.72
N THR A 442 -6.40 31.06 -15.14
CA THR A 442 -7.24 29.86 -15.09
C THR A 442 -7.98 29.61 -16.41
N TRP A 443 -8.24 28.34 -16.74
CA TRP A 443 -8.79 27.92 -18.03
C TRP A 443 -10.00 26.99 -17.88
N ASP A 444 -11.08 27.31 -18.59
CA ASP A 444 -12.31 26.52 -18.69
C ASP A 444 -12.41 25.77 -20.02
N HIS A 445 -12.90 24.52 -19.99
CA HIS A 445 -13.12 23.73 -21.21
C HIS A 445 -14.61 23.66 -21.57
N LEU A 446 -15.04 24.50 -22.51
CA LEU A 446 -16.45 24.71 -22.83
C LEU A 446 -16.80 24.18 -24.22
N ARG A 447 -17.89 23.40 -24.29
CA ARG A 447 -18.54 23.02 -25.55
C ARG A 447 -19.83 23.82 -25.73
N LYS A 448 -19.81 24.86 -26.56
CA LYS A 448 -21.01 25.63 -26.92
C LYS A 448 -20.98 26.08 -28.38
N ARG A 449 -22.07 26.67 -28.84
CA ARG A 449 -22.12 27.32 -30.15
C ARG A 449 -21.49 28.71 -30.01
N TRP A 450 -20.43 28.98 -30.75
CA TRP A 450 -19.70 30.23 -30.61
C TRP A 450 -20.22 31.30 -31.59
N PRO A 451 -20.37 32.56 -31.17
CA PRO A 451 -20.92 33.62 -32.02
C PRO A 451 -20.05 33.93 -33.26
N ASP A 452 -18.73 33.77 -33.13
CA ASP A 452 -17.74 34.09 -34.15
C ASP A 452 -17.68 33.04 -35.28
N THR A 453 -17.76 31.75 -34.96
CA THR A 453 -17.71 30.66 -35.94
C THR A 453 -19.09 30.11 -36.31
N LYS A 454 -20.13 30.43 -35.53
CA LYS A 454 -21.49 29.87 -35.64
C LYS A 454 -21.56 28.33 -35.54
N THR A 455 -20.46 27.67 -35.18
CA THR A 455 -20.34 26.20 -35.02
C THR A 455 -20.29 25.81 -33.54
N ARG A 456 -20.60 24.53 -33.24
CA ARG A 456 -20.41 23.93 -31.92
C ARG A 456 -19.05 23.27 -31.86
N GLU A 457 -18.14 23.85 -31.08
CA GLU A 457 -16.78 23.31 -30.88
C GLU A 457 -16.37 23.41 -29.41
N GLN A 458 -15.39 22.60 -29.03
CA GLN A 458 -14.76 22.66 -27.71
C GLN A 458 -13.63 23.67 -27.73
N ARG A 459 -13.67 24.65 -26.81
CA ARG A 459 -12.61 25.64 -26.62
C ARG A 459 -12.14 25.64 -25.18
N TRP A 460 -10.84 25.83 -25.01
CA TRP A 460 -10.24 26.31 -23.77
C TRP A 460 -10.39 27.83 -23.73
N VAL A 461 -10.98 28.37 -22.67
CA VAL A 461 -11.23 29.80 -22.51
C VAL A 461 -10.66 30.26 -21.19
N ARG A 462 -9.92 31.37 -21.20
CA ARG A 462 -9.34 31.96 -20.00
C ARG A 462 -10.46 32.59 -19.16
N GLU A 463 -10.50 32.32 -17.85
CA GLU A 463 -11.48 32.95 -16.96
C GLU A 463 -11.30 34.48 -16.95
N GLY A 464 -12.40 35.23 -16.93
CA GLY A 464 -12.39 36.70 -17.02
C GLY A 464 -12.27 37.27 -18.44
N ALA A 465 -12.07 36.45 -19.47
CA ALA A 465 -12.16 36.91 -20.86
C ALA A 465 -13.62 37.22 -21.22
N CYS A 466 -14.00 38.51 -21.19
CA CYS A 466 -15.30 38.97 -21.69
C CYS A 466 -15.43 38.72 -23.21
N ILE A 467 -15.91 37.54 -23.58
CA ILE A 467 -16.42 37.27 -24.92
C ILE A 467 -17.88 37.74 -24.92
N ASN A 468 -18.11 39.04 -25.21
CA ASN A 468 -19.43 39.72 -25.30
C ASN A 468 -20.65 38.81 -25.51
N GLU A 469 -21.82 39.10 -24.93
CA GLU A 469 -22.28 38.84 -23.54
C GLU A 469 -23.74 38.35 -23.66
N GLY A 470 -24.25 37.57 -22.69
CA GLY A 470 -25.65 37.14 -22.65
C GLY A 470 -26.02 36.23 -21.47
N ALA A 471 -26.39 36.87 -20.36
CA ALA A 471 -27.05 36.39 -19.13
C ALA A 471 -26.16 35.94 -17.93
N PRO A 472 -26.54 36.32 -16.68
CA PRO A 472 -25.72 36.17 -15.49
C PRO A 472 -25.89 34.83 -14.75
N VAL A 473 -24.79 34.46 -14.10
CA VAL A 473 -24.57 33.65 -12.88
C VAL A 473 -25.78 32.99 -12.20
N SER A 474 -25.73 31.66 -12.04
CA SER A 474 -25.59 31.01 -10.71
C SER A 474 -25.69 29.48 -10.85
N LYS A 475 -24.68 28.75 -10.39
CA LYS A 475 -24.90 27.41 -9.82
C LYS A 475 -24.34 27.41 -8.41
N PRO A 476 -25.07 26.87 -7.43
CA PRO A 476 -24.57 26.75 -6.08
C PRO A 476 -23.35 25.83 -6.08
N LEU A 477 -22.42 26.12 -5.19
CA LEU A 477 -21.51 25.13 -4.63
C LEU A 477 -22.36 24.03 -4.02
N ASP A 478 -22.61 22.96 -4.78
CA ASP A 478 -22.91 21.66 -4.19
C ASP A 478 -21.58 21.18 -3.58
N ASP A 479 -21.38 21.59 -2.34
CA ASP A 479 -20.57 20.89 -1.37
C ASP A 479 -21.16 19.48 -1.18
N ASN A 480 -20.84 18.60 -2.13
CA ASN A 480 -20.78 17.18 -1.84
C ASN A 480 -19.37 16.90 -1.35
N GLY A 481 -19.04 17.45 -0.18
CA GLY A 481 -18.26 16.73 0.81
C GLY A 481 -18.87 15.35 0.98
N ARG A 482 -18.43 14.43 0.10
CA ARG A 482 -18.47 13.02 0.46
C ARG A 482 -17.63 12.95 1.70
N ASP A 483 -18.29 12.65 2.82
CA ASP A 483 -17.67 11.98 3.94
C ASP A 483 -16.89 10.79 3.37
N ASP A 484 -15.61 11.04 3.07
CA ASP A 484 -14.58 10.03 2.88
C ASP A 484 -14.09 9.53 4.26
N ALA A 485 -14.82 9.86 5.33
CA ALA A 485 -14.69 9.20 6.61
C ALA A 485 -15.09 7.73 6.44
N PRO A 486 -14.19 6.76 6.71
CA PRO A 486 -14.63 5.38 6.89
C PRO A 486 -15.59 5.33 8.08
N ASP A 487 -16.77 4.75 7.85
CA ASP A 487 -17.72 4.42 8.92
C ASP A 487 -17.04 3.44 9.89
N PHE A 488 -16.89 3.85 11.15
CA PHE A 488 -16.18 3.13 12.22
C PHE A 488 -17.07 2.17 12.99
#